data_AF-A0A1E1MN97-F1
#
_entry.id   AF-A0A1E1MN97-F1
#
_cell.length_a   1.000
_cell.length_b   1.000
_cell.length_c   1.000
_cell.angle_alpha   90.00
_cell.angle_beta   90.00
_cell.angle_gamma   90.00
#
_symmetry.space_group_name_H-M   'P 1'
#
loop_
_entity.id
_entity.type
_entity.pdbx_description
1 polymer ?
#
loop_
_entity_poly.entity_id
_entity_poly.type
_entity_poly.pdbx_seq_one_letter_code
_entity_poly.pdbx_strand_id
1 'polypeptide(L)'
;MVKLKDIPQITLAIKRMSEYSDTNKSCNSKLTFLVVGKRHHARLNPVNGKDGKNGPPGMVINETVVCPTQFNFYPQSHDSPKSRGHYLVLQNESGYDGLKI
;
A
#
# COMPACT_ATOMS: atom_id res chain seq x y z
N MET A 1 -16.25 -6.39 -0.97
CA MET A 1 -15.99 -6.74 -2.38
C MET A 1 -14.55 -7.20 -2.58
N VAL A 2 -13.53 -6.33 -2.40
CA VAL A 2 -12.12 -6.68 -2.65
C VAL A 2 -11.61 -7.89 -1.86
N LYS A 3 -11.77 -7.90 -0.52
CA LYS A 3 -11.33 -9.04 0.32
C LYS A 3 -12.11 -10.34 0.07
N LEU A 4 -13.37 -10.24 -0.33
CA LEU A 4 -14.27 -11.40 -0.47
C LEU A 4 -14.25 -12.00 -1.88
N LYS A 5 -13.83 -11.24 -2.89
CA LYS A 5 -13.91 -11.64 -4.30
C LYS A 5 -12.55 -11.57 -4.98
N ASP A 6 -11.93 -10.39 -5.02
CA ASP A 6 -10.75 -10.14 -5.85
C ASP A 6 -9.52 -10.88 -5.30
N ILE A 7 -9.25 -10.77 -4.00
CA ILE A 7 -8.10 -11.44 -3.37
C ILE A 7 -8.21 -12.98 -3.50
N PRO A 8 -9.34 -13.63 -3.19
CA PRO A 8 -9.50 -15.08 -3.41
C PRO A 8 -9.32 -15.50 -4.87
N GLN A 9 -9.84 -14.73 -5.83
CA GLN A 9 -9.71 -15.06 -7.26
C GLN A 9 -8.26 -14.96 -7.74
N ILE A 10 -7.52 -13.94 -7.32
CA ILE A 10 -6.09 -13.79 -7.63
C ILE A 10 -5.29 -14.93 -7.01
N THR A 11 -5.58 -15.27 -5.74
CA THR A 11 -4.91 -16.37 -5.03
C THR A 11 -5.15 -17.71 -5.73
N LEU A 12 -6.39 -17.97 -6.17
CA LEU A 12 -6.74 -19.16 -6.94
C LEU A 12 -5.99 -19.22 -8.28
N ALA A 13 -5.86 -18.09 -8.97
CA ALA A 13 -5.12 -18.00 -10.22
C ALA A 13 -3.62 -18.30 -10.02
N ILE A 14 -2.99 -17.74 -8.97
CA ILE A 14 -1.59 -18.05 -8.61
C ILE A 14 -1.42 -19.55 -8.37
N LYS A 15 -2.33 -20.16 -7.61
CA LYS A 15 -2.29 -21.60 -7.35
C LYS A 15 -2.39 -22.44 -8.64
N ARG A 16 -3.36 -22.14 -9.52
CA ARG A 16 -3.51 -22.83 -10.80
C ARG A 16 -2.27 -22.71 -11.68
N MET A 17 -1.65 -21.54 -11.72
CA MET A 17 -0.40 -21.33 -12.46
C MET A 17 0.76 -22.15 -11.90
N SER A 18 0.83 -22.31 -10.57
CA SER A 18 1.85 -23.14 -9.91
C SER A 18 1.69 -24.64 -10.18
N GLU A 19 0.46 -25.10 -10.45
CA GLU A 19 0.14 -26.49 -10.80
C GLU A 19 0.42 -26.79 -12.29
N TYR A 20 0.33 -25.78 -13.16
CA TYR A 20 0.54 -25.92 -14.60
C TYR A 20 2.02 -25.92 -15.03
N SER A 21 2.94 -25.40 -14.22
CA SER A 21 4.35 -25.32 -14.62
C SER A 21 5.02 -26.70 -14.68
N ASP A 22 5.34 -27.19 -15.88
CA ASP A 22 6.02 -28.48 -16.17
C ASP A 22 7.44 -28.62 -15.57
N THR A 23 7.99 -27.54 -15.03
CA THR A 23 9.22 -27.60 -14.25
C THR A 23 8.91 -28.19 -12.88
N ASN A 24 9.69 -29.18 -12.41
CA ASN A 24 9.64 -29.82 -11.07
C ASN A 24 9.80 -28.85 -9.87
N LYS A 25 9.50 -27.56 -10.03
CA LYS A 25 9.68 -26.47 -9.08
C LYS A 25 8.32 -25.82 -8.83
N SER A 26 7.71 -26.18 -7.70
CA SER A 26 6.49 -25.51 -7.22
C SER A 26 6.79 -24.02 -6.99
N CYS A 27 6.28 -23.14 -7.85
CA CYS A 27 6.42 -21.70 -7.66
C CYS A 27 5.31 -21.21 -6.73
N ASN A 28 5.59 -21.13 -5.43
CA ASN A 28 4.67 -20.56 -4.44
C ASN A 28 4.92 -19.05 -4.31
N SER A 29 4.31 -18.28 -5.22
CA SER A 29 4.42 -16.82 -5.22
C SER A 29 3.58 -16.21 -4.10
N LYS A 30 4.20 -15.34 -3.30
CA LYS A 30 3.55 -14.60 -2.21
C LYS A 30 2.75 -13.42 -2.75
N LEU A 31 1.50 -13.26 -2.32
CA LEU A 31 0.64 -12.12 -2.67
C LEU A 31 0.70 -11.01 -1.61
N THR A 32 0.99 -9.79 -2.04
CA THR A 32 0.78 -8.57 -1.24
C THR A 32 -0.14 -7.65 -2.01
N PHE A 33 -1.28 -7.30 -1.39
CA PHE A 33 -2.34 -6.54 -2.04
C PHE A 33 -2.57 -5.22 -1.29
N LEU A 34 -2.48 -4.10 -2.02
CA LEU A 34 -2.69 -2.76 -1.48
C LEU A 34 -3.77 -2.02 -2.27
N VAL A 35 -4.53 -1.19 -1.58
CA VAL A 35 -5.49 -0.26 -2.19
C VAL A 35 -4.95 1.16 -2.06
N VAL A 36 -5.05 1.93 -3.15
CA VAL A 36 -4.65 3.34 -3.19
C VAL A 36 -5.87 4.23 -3.36
N GLY A 37 -6.21 5.00 -2.32
CA GLY A 37 -7.20 6.08 -2.43
C GLY A 37 -6.52 7.39 -2.80
N LYS A 38 -6.64 7.88 -4.05
CA LYS A 38 -6.04 9.16 -4.50
C LYS A 38 -6.88 10.41 -4.19
N ARG A 39 -8.20 10.25 -4.02
CA ARG A 39 -9.14 11.37 -3.80
C ARG A 39 -9.65 11.32 -2.36
N HIS A 40 -8.78 11.67 -1.41
CA HIS A 40 -9.11 11.71 0.02
C HIS A 40 -9.04 13.12 0.60
N HIS A 41 -9.63 13.30 1.79
CA HIS A 41 -9.68 14.60 2.47
C HIS A 41 -8.44 14.92 3.32
N ALA A 42 -7.57 13.94 3.59
CA ALA A 42 -6.35 14.20 4.35
C ALA A 42 -5.45 15.24 3.66
N ARG A 43 -4.92 16.17 4.46
CA ARG A 43 -3.96 17.21 4.08
C ARG A 43 -2.83 17.18 5.11
N LEU A 44 -1.59 17.08 4.64
CA LEU A 44 -0.39 17.04 5.46
C LEU A 44 0.40 18.31 5.15
N ASN A 45 0.54 19.16 6.16
CA ASN A 45 1.25 20.43 6.03
C ASN A 45 2.47 20.40 6.96
N PRO A 46 3.63 20.90 6.53
CA PRO A 46 4.80 21.02 7.38
C PRO A 46 4.56 22.04 8.50
N VAL A 47 5.00 21.71 9.72
CA VAL A 47 4.79 22.52 10.94
C VAL A 47 5.38 23.93 10.81
N ASN A 48 6.54 24.06 10.14
CA ASN A 48 7.25 25.33 9.95
C ASN A 48 7.24 25.81 8.48
N GLY A 49 6.34 25.30 7.65
CA GLY A 49 6.26 25.74 6.25
C GLY A 49 5.48 27.03 6.09
N LYS A 50 5.82 27.79 5.04
CA LYS A 50 4.92 28.83 4.53
C LYS A 50 3.62 28.18 4.07
N ASP A 51 2.49 28.85 4.30
CA ASP A 51 1.16 28.40 3.88
C ASP A 51 1.18 27.91 2.43
N GLY A 52 0.68 26.69 2.20
CA GLY A 52 0.58 26.09 0.87
C GLY A 52 1.80 25.29 0.38
N LYS A 53 2.87 25.14 1.18
CA LYS A 53 3.97 24.21 0.85
C LYS A 53 3.67 22.78 1.33
N ASN A 54 4.05 21.78 0.53
CA ASN A 54 4.01 20.37 0.95
C ASN A 54 5.25 19.99 1.75
N GLY A 55 5.17 18.84 2.43
CA GLY A 55 6.37 18.17 2.92
C GLY A 55 7.27 17.69 1.77
N PRO A 56 8.54 17.38 2.05
CA PRO A 56 9.48 16.92 1.04
C PRO A 56 9.03 15.60 0.40
N PRO A 57 9.41 15.35 -0.88
CA PRO A 57 9.20 14.06 -1.51
C PRO A 57 9.95 12.96 -0.74
N GLY A 58 9.40 11.76 -0.70
CA GLY A 58 9.90 10.63 0.09
C GLY A 58 9.39 10.59 1.53
N MET A 59 8.76 11.65 2.04
CA MET A 59 8.15 11.64 3.38
C MET A 59 6.99 10.64 3.41
N VAL A 60 6.93 9.82 4.46
CA VAL A 60 5.82 8.89 4.71
C VAL A 60 5.22 9.17 6.07
N ILE A 61 3.90 9.23 6.13
CA ILE A 61 3.15 9.31 7.39
C ILE A 61 2.40 8.00 7.60
N ASN A 62 2.84 7.25 8.61
CA ASN A 62 2.33 5.93 9.01
C ASN A 62 1.91 5.90 10.50
N GLU A 63 1.89 7.05 11.18
CA GLU A 63 1.57 7.18 12.60
C GLU A 63 0.58 8.32 12.84
N THR A 64 -0.10 8.29 14.00
CA THR A 64 -1.03 9.31 14.53
C THR A 64 -2.31 9.56 13.71
N VAL A 65 -2.21 9.80 12.41
CA VAL A 65 -3.33 10.17 11.51
C VAL A 65 -3.78 9.00 10.62
N VAL A 66 -3.40 7.79 10.99
CA VAL A 66 -3.71 6.56 10.26
C VAL A 66 -4.47 5.59 11.17
N CYS A 67 -5.13 4.56 10.60
CA CYS A 67 -5.92 3.64 11.42
C CYS A 67 -4.98 2.68 12.21
N PRO A 68 -5.04 2.65 13.55
CA PRO A 68 -4.05 1.91 14.37
C PRO A 68 -4.15 0.39 14.23
N THR A 69 -5.28 -0.13 13.76
CA THR A 69 -5.53 -1.57 13.61
C THR A 69 -5.28 -2.08 12.19
N GLN A 70 -4.88 -1.21 11.27
CA GLN A 70 -4.68 -1.55 9.87
C GLN A 70 -3.31 -1.05 9.41
N PHE A 71 -2.64 -1.83 8.56
CA PHE A 71 -1.41 -1.36 7.96
C PHE A 71 -1.71 -0.40 6.81
N ASN A 72 -1.50 0.89 7.04
CA ASN A 72 -1.76 1.94 6.08
C ASN A 72 -0.82 3.15 6.28
N PHE A 73 -0.70 3.96 5.25
CA PHE A 73 0.20 5.12 5.26
C PHE A 73 -0.13 6.13 4.15
N TYR A 74 0.38 7.34 4.31
CA TYR A 74 0.35 8.41 3.31
C TYR A 74 1.77 8.75 2.86
N PRO A 75 2.18 8.35 1.65
CA PRO A 75 3.44 8.77 1.07
C PRO A 75 3.28 10.12 0.35
N GLN A 76 4.26 11.00 0.55
CA GLN A 76 4.51 12.17 -0.27
C GLN A 76 5.48 11.77 -1.38
N SER A 77 5.00 11.22 -2.49
CA SER A 77 5.89 10.68 -3.53
C SER A 77 6.58 11.73 -4.40
N HIS A 78 5.97 12.90 -4.57
CA HIS A 78 6.47 13.99 -5.43
C HIS A 78 6.01 15.34 -4.87
N ASP A 79 6.63 16.43 -5.32
CA ASP A 79 6.30 17.80 -4.87
C ASP A 79 5.01 18.31 -5.53
N SER A 80 3.88 17.68 -5.14
CA SER A 80 2.56 17.97 -5.66
C SER A 80 1.66 18.53 -4.56
N PRO A 81 1.06 19.73 -4.76
CA PRO A 81 0.12 20.36 -3.80
C PRO A 81 -1.11 19.54 -3.40
N LYS A 82 -1.50 18.57 -4.24
CA LYS A 82 -2.85 17.96 -4.16
C LYS A 82 -2.90 16.44 -4.24
N SER A 83 -1.79 15.74 -4.48
CA SER A 83 -1.83 14.32 -4.86
C SER A 83 -1.00 13.44 -3.92
N ARG A 84 -1.57 13.19 -2.74
CA ARG A 84 -1.15 12.09 -1.87
C ARG A 84 -2.17 10.96 -2.03
N GLY A 85 -1.69 9.72 -2.03
CA GLY A 85 -2.57 8.55 -1.96
C GLY A 85 -2.64 8.06 -0.52
N HIS A 86 -3.79 7.56 -0.10
CA HIS A 86 -3.88 6.74 1.11
C HIS A 86 -3.67 5.28 0.70
N TYR A 87 -2.63 4.65 1.21
CA TYR A 87 -2.31 3.26 0.93
C TYR A 87 -2.80 2.41 2.09
N LEU A 88 -3.58 1.38 1.79
CA LEU A 88 -4.06 0.41 2.75
C LEU A 88 -3.66 -0.99 2.30
N VAL A 89 -2.90 -1.70 3.14
CA VAL A 89 -2.49 -3.08 2.89
C VAL A 89 -3.61 -4.01 3.34
N LEU A 90 -4.14 -4.80 2.40
CA LEU A 90 -5.23 -5.75 2.68
C LEU A 90 -4.75 -7.19 2.87
N GLN A 91 -3.64 -7.55 2.22
CA GLN A 91 -2.98 -8.86 2.29
C GLN A 91 -1.47 -8.63 2.23
N ASN A 92 -0.68 -9.33 3.05
CA ASN A 92 0.77 -9.21 3.08
C ASN A 92 1.45 -10.55 3.35
N GLU A 93 1.57 -11.38 2.33
CA GLU A 93 2.29 -12.65 2.43
C GLU A 93 3.81 -12.47 2.29
N SER A 94 4.25 -11.31 1.80
CA SER A 94 5.69 -10.99 1.73
C SER A 94 6.33 -10.92 3.11
N GLY A 95 5.54 -10.56 4.15
CA GLY A 95 6.05 -10.26 5.48
C GLY A 95 6.67 -8.86 5.59
N TYR A 96 6.56 -8.05 4.54
CA TYR A 96 7.04 -6.66 4.55
C TYR A 96 6.11 -5.80 5.41
N ASP A 97 6.52 -5.50 6.63
CA ASP A 97 5.82 -4.66 7.59
C ASP A 97 6.08 -3.16 7.40
N GLY A 98 7.10 -2.82 6.60
CA GLY A 98 7.39 -1.47 6.12
C GLY A 98 8.00 -0.52 7.16
N LEU A 99 8.89 0.32 6.62
CA LEU A 99 9.43 1.58 7.18
C LEU A 99 10.12 1.50 8.56
N LYS A 100 11.10 0.59 8.70
CA LYS A 100 12.31 0.92 9.47
C LYS A 100 13.17 1.85 8.61
N ILE A 101 13.07 3.16 8.81
CA ILE A 101 14.11 4.12 8.41
C ILE A 101 14.71 4.64 9.71
#